data_AF-A0A1Q9NI01-F1
#
_entry.id   AF-A0A1Q9NI01-F1
#
_cell.length_a   1.000
_cell.length_b   1.000
_cell.length_c   1.000
_cell.angle_alpha   90.00
_cell.angle_beta   90.00
_cell.angle_gamma   90.00
#
_symmetry.space_group_name_H-M   'P 1'
#
loop_
_entity.id
_entity.type
_entity.pdbx_description
1 polymer ?
#
loop_
_entity_poly.entity_id
_entity_poly.type
_entity_poly.pdbx_seq_one_letter_code
_entity_poly.pdbx_strand_id
1 'polypeptide(L)'
;MNDYPSRLQELIEEFKMIENRNERMDMLIYYSEEFKEVPSEMVSRPYPEQNRVPSCESGAFVFSELNQSGKIKFHFAVENPQGISAKAMAVIIDQSVSGEPPEMVAKIGEEIVYDFFGKNLSMGRIIGLTSMISVVRDQALNHLNSNV
;
A
#
# COMPACT_ATOMS: atom_id res chain seq x y z
N MET A 1 1.26 21.09 -2.69
CA MET A 1 1.91 19.91 -3.29
C MET A 1 2.34 19.04 -2.13
N ASN A 2 1.85 17.80 -2.08
CA ASN A 2 2.28 16.85 -1.06
C ASN A 2 3.70 16.39 -1.40
N ASP A 3 4.58 16.30 -0.40
CA ASP A 3 5.99 15.90 -0.54
C ASP A 3 6.10 14.37 -0.57
N TYR A 4 5.49 13.76 -1.59
CA TYR A 4 5.45 12.31 -1.79
C TYR A 4 6.60 11.83 -2.67
N PRO A 5 6.98 10.54 -2.59
CA PRO A 5 7.91 9.92 -3.54
C PRO A 5 7.55 10.24 -4.99
N SER A 6 8.54 10.54 -5.82
CA SER A 6 8.29 10.97 -7.20
C SER A 6 7.48 9.94 -7.97
N ARG A 7 7.79 8.65 -7.79
CA ARG A 7 7.07 7.56 -8.47
C ARG A 7 5.62 7.45 -8.02
N LEU A 8 5.35 7.68 -6.73
CA LEU A 8 3.98 7.73 -6.20
C LEU A 8 3.22 8.92 -6.78
N GLN A 9 3.87 10.09 -6.85
CA GLN A 9 3.26 11.29 -7.41
C GLN A 9 2.93 11.12 -8.90
N GLU A 10 3.87 10.59 -9.70
CA GLU A 10 3.65 10.26 -11.12
C GLU A 10 2.42 9.36 -11.29
N LEU A 11 2.33 8.28 -10.52
CA LEU A 11 1.22 7.35 -10.64
C LEU A 11 -0.12 7.96 -10.19
N ILE A 12 -0.12 8.81 -9.16
CA ILE A 12 -1.30 9.59 -8.76
C ILE A 12 -1.74 10.51 -9.91
N GLU A 13 -0.81 11.19 -10.57
CA GLU A 13 -1.11 12.06 -11.70
C GLU A 13 -1.67 11.27 -12.90
N GLU A 14 -1.13 10.09 -13.19
CA GLU A 14 -1.68 9.17 -14.20
C GLU A 14 -3.14 8.78 -13.89
N PHE A 15 -3.44 8.37 -12.66
CA PHE A 15 -4.80 7.99 -12.24
C PHE A 15 -5.80 9.16 -12.26
N LYS A 16 -5.31 10.39 -12.05
CA LYS A 16 -6.10 11.63 -12.14
C LYS A 16 -6.48 11.98 -13.57
N MET A 17 -5.67 11.60 -14.56
CA MET A 17 -5.99 11.78 -15.99
C MET A 17 -7.07 10.82 -16.48
N ILE A 18 -7.36 9.74 -15.74
CA ILE A 18 -8.41 8.79 -16.10
C ILE A 18 -9.79 9.35 -15.69
N GLU A 19 -10.54 9.86 -16.67
CA GLU A 19 -11.90 10.37 -16.47
C GLU A 19 -12.93 9.25 -16.40
N ASN A 20 -12.72 8.17 -17.16
CA ASN A 20 -13.65 7.06 -17.26
C ASN A 20 -13.50 6.11 -16.06
N ARG A 21 -14.62 5.88 -15.36
CA ARG A 21 -14.66 4.97 -14.20
C ARG A 21 -14.24 3.53 -14.56
N ASN A 22 -14.63 3.04 -15.74
CA ASN A 22 -14.34 1.66 -16.14
C ASN A 22 -12.84 1.50 -16.42
N GLU A 23 -12.23 2.44 -17.14
CA GLU A 23 -10.78 2.43 -17.39
C GLU A 23 -9.97 2.49 -16.09
N ARG A 24 -10.42 3.29 -15.11
CA ARG A 24 -9.80 3.31 -13.78
C ARG A 24 -9.93 1.95 -13.09
N MET A 25 -11.10 1.32 -13.18
CA MET A 25 -11.32 -0.01 -12.61
C MET A 25 -10.44 -1.05 -13.29
N ASP A 26 -10.30 -1.02 -14.61
CA ASP A 26 -9.45 -1.95 -15.38
C ASP A 26 -7.97 -1.79 -14.97
N MET A 27 -7.49 -0.57 -14.77
CA MET A 27 -6.14 -0.32 -14.27
C MET A 27 -5.94 -0.85 -12.85
N LEU A 28 -6.91 -0.68 -11.96
CA LEU A 28 -6.85 -1.26 -10.61
C LEU A 28 -6.87 -2.79 -10.63
N ILE A 29 -7.65 -3.39 -11.54
CA ILE A 29 -7.66 -4.84 -11.74
C ILE A 29 -6.28 -5.31 -12.21
N TYR A 30 -5.68 -4.63 -13.19
CA TYR A 30 -4.31 -4.92 -13.63
C TYR A 30 -3.31 -4.91 -12.47
N TYR A 31 -3.32 -3.87 -11.62
CA TYR A 31 -2.47 -3.84 -10.42
C TYR A 31 -2.77 -4.99 -9.45
N SER A 32 -4.03 -5.40 -9.32
CA SER A 32 -4.40 -6.53 -8.46
C SER A 32 -3.91 -7.88 -8.99
N GLU A 33 -3.79 -8.04 -10.31
CA GLU A 33 -3.29 -9.26 -10.96
C GLU A 33 -1.77 -9.41 -10.82
N GLU A 34 -1.05 -8.28 -10.75
CA GLU A 34 0.40 -8.24 -10.47
C GLU A 34 0.75 -8.54 -9.01
N PHE A 35 -0.24 -8.78 -8.15
CA PHE A 35 -0.04 -9.02 -6.73
C PHE A 35 0.76 -10.29 -6.46
N LYS A 36 1.85 -10.11 -5.71
CA LYS A 36 2.70 -11.19 -5.19
C LYS A 36 2.61 -11.20 -3.68
N GLU A 37 2.26 -12.36 -3.15
CA GLU A 37 2.25 -12.60 -1.70
C GLU A 37 3.67 -12.46 -1.13
N VAL A 38 3.77 -12.03 0.12
CA VAL A 38 5.01 -12.02 0.90
C VAL A 38 5.71 -13.39 0.80
N PRO A 39 7.04 -13.42 0.55
CA PRO A 39 7.78 -14.68 0.48
C PRO A 39 7.69 -15.46 1.80
N SER A 40 7.50 -16.78 1.71
CA SER A 40 7.41 -17.64 2.91
C SER A 40 8.71 -17.71 3.70
N GLU A 41 9.85 -17.44 3.06
CA GLU A 41 11.16 -17.34 3.72
C GLU A 41 11.27 -16.10 4.60
N MET A 42 10.51 -15.04 4.29
CA MET A 42 10.46 -13.81 5.08
C MET A 42 9.52 -13.98 6.28
N VAL A 43 8.29 -14.40 6.03
CA VAL A 43 7.26 -14.59 7.06
C VAL A 43 6.36 -15.76 6.66
N SER A 44 6.02 -16.59 7.65
CA SER A 44 5.10 -17.72 7.47
C SER A 44 3.81 -17.51 8.27
N ARG A 45 2.75 -18.23 7.87
CA ARG A 45 1.47 -18.22 8.58
C ARG A 45 1.57 -19.00 9.90
N PRO A 46 0.81 -18.62 10.95
CA PRO A 46 -0.05 -17.44 11.02
C PRO A 46 0.77 -16.15 11.05
N TYR A 47 0.31 -15.14 10.30
CA TYR A 47 1.01 -13.88 10.22
C TYR A 47 0.91 -13.10 11.55
N PRO A 48 1.93 -12.33 11.95
CA PRO A 48 1.90 -11.55 13.18
C PRO A 48 0.79 -10.49 13.17
N GLU A 49 0.00 -10.42 14.24
CA GLU A 49 -1.10 -9.46 14.37
C GLU A 49 -0.64 -7.99 14.30
N GLN A 50 0.59 -7.68 14.72
CA GLN A 50 1.14 -6.33 14.60
C GLN A 50 1.29 -5.82 13.15
N ASN A 51 1.29 -6.72 12.17
CA ASN A 51 1.38 -6.39 10.75
C ASN A 51 -0.01 -6.34 10.09
N ARG A 52 -1.07 -6.69 10.82
CA ARG A 52 -2.43 -6.78 10.29
C ARG A 52 -2.98 -5.39 9.99
N VAL A 53 -3.63 -5.25 8.85
CA VAL A 53 -4.38 -4.04 8.49
C VAL A 53 -5.74 -4.07 9.21
N PRO A 54 -6.02 -3.13 10.13
CA PRO A 54 -7.30 -3.06 10.81
C PRO A 54 -8.45 -2.84 9.83
N SER A 55 -9.62 -3.40 10.15
CA SER A 55 -10.86 -3.14 9.39
C SER A 55 -10.83 -3.47 7.90
N CYS A 56 -9.79 -4.17 7.41
CA CYS A 56 -9.73 -4.68 6.06
C CYS A 56 -10.43 -6.05 6.00
N GLU A 57 -11.62 -6.10 5.42
CA GLU A 57 -12.41 -7.34 5.24
C GLU A 57 -11.66 -8.42 4.44
N SER A 58 -10.67 -8.02 3.63
CA SER A 58 -9.86 -8.94 2.84
C SER A 58 -8.71 -9.61 3.63
N GLY A 59 -8.50 -9.26 4.91
CA GLY A 59 -7.42 -9.81 5.73
C GLY A 59 -6.04 -9.44 5.17
N ALA A 60 -5.75 -8.14 5.10
CA ALA A 60 -4.46 -7.66 4.59
C ALA A 60 -3.42 -7.53 5.70
N PHE A 61 -2.14 -7.73 5.36
CA PHE A 61 -0.99 -7.50 6.24
C PHE A 61 0.10 -6.74 5.47
N VAL A 62 0.86 -5.91 6.19
CA VAL A 62 1.97 -5.12 5.65
C VAL A 62 3.25 -5.45 6.40
N PHE A 63 4.28 -5.82 5.67
CA PHE A 63 5.61 -6.10 6.17
C PHE A 63 6.61 -5.14 5.54
N SER A 64 7.69 -4.85 6.25
CA SER A 64 8.76 -4.01 5.71
C SER A 64 10.14 -4.43 6.20
N GLU A 65 11.14 -4.20 5.37
CA GLU A 65 12.56 -4.31 5.73
C GLU A 65 13.35 -3.12 5.17
N LEU A 66 14.51 -2.84 5.77
CA LEU A 66 15.47 -1.90 5.19
C LEU A 66 16.48 -2.67 4.35
N ASN A 67 16.73 -2.19 3.14
CA ASN A 67 17.83 -2.69 2.34
C ASN A 67 19.18 -2.13 2.85
N GLN A 68 20.28 -2.59 2.24
CA GLN A 68 21.64 -2.17 2.62
C GLN A 68 21.90 -0.66 2.50
N SER A 69 21.08 0.06 1.74
CA SER A 69 21.15 1.51 1.58
C SER A 69 20.20 2.28 2.50
N GLY A 70 19.55 1.59 3.46
CA GLY A 70 18.60 2.20 4.41
C GLY A 70 17.26 2.58 3.79
N LYS A 71 16.95 2.11 2.59
CA LYS A 71 15.66 2.34 1.92
C LYS A 71 14.69 1.22 2.26
N ILE A 72 13.41 1.55 2.40
CA ILE A 72 12.38 0.59 2.77
C ILE A 72 11.96 -0.28 1.59
N LYS A 73 11.71 -1.56 1.84
CA LYS A 73 11.05 -2.48 0.91
C LYS A 73 9.79 -3.02 1.58
N PHE A 74 8.66 -2.92 0.91
CA PHE A 74 7.39 -3.45 1.39
C PHE A 74 7.08 -4.84 0.82
N HIS A 75 6.40 -5.64 1.65
CA HIS A 75 5.79 -6.91 1.26
C HIS A 75 4.39 -7.00 1.86
N PHE A 76 3.50 -7.72 1.19
CA PHE A 76 2.09 -7.74 1.56
C PHE A 76 1.54 -9.16 1.56
N ALA A 77 0.55 -9.39 2.42
CA ALA A 77 -0.30 -10.55 2.33
C ALA A 77 -1.76 -10.12 2.23
N VAL A 78 -2.56 -10.83 1.45
CA VAL A 78 -4.01 -10.62 1.39
C VAL A 78 -4.69 -11.98 1.45
N GLU A 79 -5.26 -12.31 2.61
CA GLU A 79 -5.82 -13.63 2.89
C GLU A 79 -7.02 -13.97 2.00
N ASN A 80 -7.87 -12.99 1.70
CA ASN A 80 -8.98 -13.18 0.78
C ASN A 80 -8.51 -12.96 -0.68
N PRO A 81 -8.43 -14.01 -1.51
CA PRO A 81 -7.97 -13.87 -2.89
C PRO A 81 -8.88 -12.98 -3.76
N GLN A 82 -10.13 -12.76 -3.35
CA GLN A 82 -11.09 -11.88 -4.02
C GLN A 82 -10.94 -10.39 -3.62
N GLY A 83 -9.98 -10.07 -2.75
CA GLY A 83 -9.69 -8.71 -2.28
C GLY A 83 -9.00 -7.82 -3.31
N ILE A 84 -9.61 -7.61 -4.48
CA ILE A 84 -9.05 -6.85 -5.62
C ILE A 84 -8.50 -5.50 -5.18
N SER A 85 -9.27 -4.71 -4.44
CA SER A 85 -8.84 -3.37 -4.01
C SER A 85 -7.64 -3.40 -3.06
N ALA A 86 -7.59 -4.37 -2.14
CA ALA A 86 -6.47 -4.52 -1.22
C ALA A 86 -5.20 -4.94 -1.96
N LYS A 87 -5.31 -5.89 -2.89
CA LYS A 87 -4.21 -6.33 -3.76
C LYS A 87 -3.69 -5.21 -4.65
N ALA A 88 -4.59 -4.46 -5.30
CA ALA A 88 -4.21 -3.32 -6.12
C ALA A 88 -3.45 -2.27 -5.32
N MET A 89 -3.93 -1.92 -4.12
CA MET A 89 -3.25 -0.95 -3.27
C MET A 89 -1.89 -1.47 -2.79
N ALA A 90 -1.79 -2.75 -2.41
CA ALA A 90 -0.52 -3.36 -2.02
C ALA A 90 0.53 -3.27 -3.16
N VAL A 91 0.14 -3.58 -4.39
CA VAL A 91 1.06 -3.48 -5.55
C VAL A 91 1.43 -2.04 -5.85
N ILE A 92 0.46 -1.12 -5.83
CA ILE A 92 0.72 0.31 -6.05
C ILE A 92 1.76 0.81 -5.04
N ILE A 93 1.56 0.53 -3.74
CA ILE A 93 2.51 0.94 -2.71
C ILE A 93 3.87 0.26 -2.90
N ASP A 94 3.91 -1.04 -3.16
CA ASP A 94 5.20 -1.71 -3.38
C ASP A 94 5.96 -1.09 -4.57
N GLN A 95 5.30 -0.85 -5.69
CA GLN A 95 5.95 -0.36 -6.90
C GLN A 95 6.32 1.13 -6.84
N SER A 96 5.58 1.93 -6.08
CA SER A 96 5.76 3.38 -6.07
C SER A 96 6.45 3.95 -4.83
N VAL A 97 6.58 3.15 -3.76
CA VAL A 97 7.12 3.59 -2.46
C VAL A 97 8.31 2.75 -2.00
N SER A 98 8.41 1.47 -2.38
CA SER A 98 9.62 0.70 -2.07
C SER A 98 10.84 1.33 -2.76
N GLY A 99 11.96 1.39 -2.05
CA GLY A 99 13.18 2.07 -2.50
C GLY A 99 13.29 3.52 -2.00
N GLU A 100 12.33 4.01 -1.22
CA GLU A 100 12.35 5.35 -0.62
C GLU A 100 12.88 5.34 0.82
N PRO A 101 13.39 6.48 1.32
CA PRO A 101 13.82 6.59 2.71
C PRO A 101 12.59 6.62 3.65
N PRO A 102 12.66 6.01 4.85
CA PRO A 102 11.53 5.94 5.77
C PRO A 102 10.94 7.31 6.14
N GLU A 103 11.75 8.37 6.20
CA GLU A 103 11.32 9.75 6.46
C GLU A 103 10.35 10.27 5.40
N MET A 104 10.52 9.85 4.15
CA MET A 104 9.65 10.25 3.05
C MET A 104 8.36 9.43 3.07
N VAL A 105 8.46 8.12 3.32
CA VAL A 105 7.30 7.23 3.42
C VAL A 105 6.39 7.61 4.60
N ALA A 106 6.98 8.05 5.72
CA ALA A 106 6.24 8.49 6.89
C ALA A 106 5.32 9.71 6.64
N LYS A 107 5.53 10.45 5.54
CA LYS A 107 4.71 11.61 5.14
C LYS A 107 3.52 11.25 4.26
N ILE A 108 3.42 10.01 3.80
CA ILE A 108 2.33 9.58 2.91
C ILE A 108 0.99 9.68 3.67
N GLY A 109 0.06 10.41 3.07
CA GLY A 109 -1.27 10.64 3.62
C GLY A 109 -2.27 9.60 3.15
N GLU A 110 -3.28 9.31 3.98
CA GLU A 110 -4.32 8.33 3.67
C GLU A 110 -5.22 8.77 2.49
N GLU A 111 -5.24 10.07 2.16
CA GLU A 111 -6.03 10.63 1.08
C GLU A 111 -5.66 10.09 -0.31
N ILE A 112 -4.47 9.51 -0.48
CA ILE A 112 -4.06 8.88 -1.75
C ILE A 112 -5.01 7.74 -2.17
N VAL A 113 -5.75 7.15 -1.23
CA VAL A 113 -6.81 6.18 -1.53
C VAL A 113 -7.83 6.77 -2.51
N TYR A 114 -8.21 8.04 -2.34
CA TYR A 114 -9.17 8.70 -3.23
C TYR A 114 -8.55 9.07 -4.57
N ASP A 115 -7.25 9.33 -4.62
CA ASP A 115 -6.52 9.61 -5.85
C ASP A 115 -6.53 8.38 -6.78
N PHE A 116 -6.39 7.17 -6.23
CA PHE A 116 -6.39 5.93 -7.02
C PHE A 116 -7.80 5.37 -7.28
N PHE A 117 -8.65 5.32 -6.26
CA PHE A 117 -9.94 4.61 -6.34
C PHE A 117 -11.13 5.53 -6.66
N GLY A 118 -10.92 6.84 -6.62
CA GLY A 118 -11.98 7.83 -6.71
C GLY A 118 -12.88 7.86 -5.48
N LYS A 119 -13.93 8.67 -5.55
CA LYS A 119 -14.82 8.95 -4.40
C LYS A 119 -15.97 7.97 -4.21
N ASN A 120 -16.12 6.98 -5.08
CA ASN A 120 -17.29 6.09 -5.14
C ASN A 120 -17.09 4.74 -4.44
N LEU A 121 -16.11 4.63 -3.55
CA LEU A 121 -15.90 3.44 -2.74
C LEU A 121 -16.96 3.33 -1.63
N SER A 122 -17.32 2.09 -1.27
CA SER A 122 -18.12 1.87 -0.06
C SER A 122 -17.32 2.24 1.19
N MET A 123 -18.03 2.58 2.27
CA MET A 123 -17.40 2.98 3.54
C MET A 123 -16.41 1.94 4.07
N GLY A 124 -16.77 0.65 4.05
CA GLY A 124 -15.87 -0.43 4.49
C GLY A 124 -14.59 -0.53 3.67
N ARG A 125 -14.66 -0.36 2.34
CA ARG A 125 -13.46 -0.36 1.48
C ARG A 125 -12.56 0.83 1.75
N ILE A 126 -13.15 2.03 1.94
CA ILE A 126 -12.38 3.23 2.30
C ILE A 126 -11.62 2.98 3.59
N ILE A 127 -12.30 2.55 4.65
CA ILE A 127 -11.68 2.33 5.97
C ILE A 127 -10.56 1.29 5.88
N GLY A 128 -10.78 0.17 5.17
CA GLY A 128 -9.76 -0.86 5.01
C GLY A 128 -8.52 -0.37 4.24
N LEU A 129 -8.72 0.41 3.17
CA LEU A 129 -7.63 0.94 2.36
C LEU A 129 -6.86 2.07 3.04
N THR A 130 -7.54 2.99 3.73
CA THR A 130 -6.86 4.05 4.49
C THR A 130 -6.09 3.46 5.67
N SER A 131 -6.65 2.44 6.34
CA SER A 131 -5.93 1.70 7.39
C SER A 131 -4.66 1.03 6.85
N MET A 132 -4.66 0.53 5.61
CA MET A 132 -3.45 0.00 4.98
C MET A 132 -2.37 1.08 4.85
N ILE A 133 -2.74 2.29 4.45
CA ILE A 133 -1.80 3.42 4.35
C ILE A 133 -1.28 3.84 5.75
N SER A 134 -2.14 3.83 6.77
CA SER A 134 -1.69 4.04 8.15
C SER A 134 -0.63 3.02 8.56
N VAL A 135 -0.84 1.73 8.29
CA VAL A 135 0.14 0.69 8.65
C VAL A 135 1.44 0.87 7.86
N VAL A 136 1.37 1.21 6.56
CA VAL A 136 2.56 1.54 5.74
C VAL A 136 3.37 2.67 6.38
N ARG A 137 2.69 3.74 6.82
CA ARG A 137 3.32 4.86 7.53
C ARG A 137 3.93 4.43 8.87
N ASP A 138 3.23 3.60 9.64
CA ASP A 138 3.69 3.14 10.94
C ASP A 138 4.92 2.21 10.80
N GLN A 139 4.97 1.38 9.77
CA GLN A 139 6.16 0.58 9.42
C GLN A 139 7.39 1.48 9.18
N ALA A 140 7.22 2.57 8.42
CA ALA A 140 8.30 3.53 8.19
C ALA A 140 8.75 4.23 9.48
N LEU A 141 7.81 4.67 10.31
CA LEU A 141 8.12 5.30 11.61
C LEU A 141 8.88 4.35 12.56
N ASN A 142 8.54 3.06 12.54
CA ASN A 142 9.25 2.07 13.35
C ASN A 142 10.73 1.95 12.95
N HIS A 143 11.05 2.01 11.65
CA HIS A 143 12.44 2.02 11.18
C HIS A 143 13.20 3.29 11.59
N LEU A 144 12.53 4.45 11.65
CA LEU A 144 13.14 5.68 12.15
C LEU A 144 13.47 5.60 13.64
N ASN A 145 12.55 5.06 14.44
CA ASN A 145 12.72 4.95 15.89
C ASN A 145 13.69 3.84 16.29
N SER A 146 13.89 2.83 15.44
CA SER A 146 14.82 1.73 15.69
C SER A 146 16.28 2.07 15.35
N ASN A 147 16.51 3.19 14.66
CA ASN A 147 17.84 3.72 14.30
C ASN A 147 18.37 4.75 15.32
N VAL A 148 17.74 4.88 16.48
CA VAL A 148 18.13 5.77 17.61
C VAL A 148 18.59 4.95 18.81
#